data_AF-A5BSY9-F1
#
_entry.id   AF-A5BSY9-F1
#
_cell.length_a   1.000
_cell.length_b   1.000
_cell.length_c   1.000
_cell.angle_alpha   90.00
_cell.angle_beta   90.00
_cell.angle_gamma   90.00
#
_symmetry.space_group_name_H-M   'P 1'
#
loop_
_entity.id
_entity.type
_entity.pdbx_description
1 polymer ?
#
loop_
_entity_poly.entity_id
_entity_poly.type
_entity_poly.pdbx_seq_one_letter_code
_entity_poly.pdbx_strand_id
1 'polypeptide(L)'
;MQLANFSNIKCDISVLKCDNYKVWNKRILLHLGCMDIDYVIRKDKPTTTDTNTITEKALYEQWEQSNRLSLMFIKTKISNGIRGYVDQHDNVKALLKVIDEQFVTSEGTCLHPDNEVFILKAHQCEWCARAHNADERHCGTIEDT
;
A
#
# COMPACT_ATOMS: atom_id res chain seq x y z
N MET A 1 -15.05 30.20 -11.74
CA MET A 1 -13.82 29.38 -11.76
C MET A 1 -14.13 28.12 -12.55
N GLN A 2 -13.52 27.94 -13.72
CA GLN A 2 -13.58 26.64 -14.40
C GLN A 2 -12.73 25.65 -13.58
N LEU A 3 -13.35 24.58 -13.09
CA LEU A 3 -12.61 23.45 -12.56
C LEU A 3 -11.75 22.93 -13.74
N ALA A 4 -10.43 22.97 -13.61
CA ALA A 4 -9.56 22.41 -14.63
C ALA A 4 -10.00 20.97 -14.87
N ASN A 5 -10.22 20.62 -16.14
CA ASN A 5 -10.74 19.31 -16.52
C ASN A 5 -9.58 18.30 -16.39
N PHE A 6 -9.34 17.80 -15.17
CA PHE A 6 -8.29 16.83 -14.86
C PHE A 6 -8.51 15.46 -15.53
N SER A 7 -9.64 15.28 -16.23
CA SER A 7 -9.97 14.11 -17.05
C SER A 7 -8.92 13.78 -18.13
N ASN A 8 -8.05 14.73 -18.48
CA ASN A 8 -7.00 14.55 -19.49
C ASN A 8 -5.63 14.15 -18.91
N ILE A 9 -5.49 14.00 -17.58
CA ILE A 9 -4.29 13.39 -17.01
C ILE A 9 -4.41 11.88 -17.27
N LYS A 10 -3.85 11.43 -18.39
CA LYS A 10 -3.66 10.01 -18.66
C LYS A 10 -2.96 9.40 -17.44
N CYS A 11 -3.63 8.46 -16.78
CA CYS A 11 -3.10 7.73 -15.63
C CYS A 11 -2.03 6.71 -16.07
N ASP A 12 -0.95 7.23 -16.64
CA ASP A 12 0.23 6.49 -17.06
C ASP A 12 1.15 6.31 -15.84
N ILE A 13 0.63 5.51 -14.90
CA ILE A 13 1.38 4.99 -13.76
C ILE A 13 1.72 3.56 -14.11
N SER A 14 3.02 3.31 -14.27
CA SER A 14 3.57 1.96 -14.42
C SER A 14 3.30 1.13 -13.17
N VAL A 15 3.30 -0.19 -13.30
CA VAL A 15 3.24 -1.09 -12.14
C VAL A 15 4.46 -0.85 -11.24
N LEU A 16 4.26 -0.92 -9.93
CA LEU A 16 5.32 -0.79 -8.92
C LEU A 16 6.43 -1.83 -9.18
N LYS A 17 7.67 -1.35 -9.26
CA LYS A 17 8.90 -2.13 -9.36
C LYS A 17 9.95 -1.53 -8.45
N CYS A 18 10.98 -2.32 -8.15
CA CYS A 18 12.03 -1.83 -7.25
C CYS A 18 12.83 -0.65 -7.84
N ASP A 19 13.11 -0.69 -9.15
CA ASP A 19 13.85 0.36 -9.85
C ASP A 19 13.05 1.64 -10.09
N ASN A 20 11.71 1.57 -10.01
CA ASN A 20 10.82 2.69 -10.31
C ASN A 20 10.13 3.30 -9.08
N TYR A 21 10.35 2.76 -7.87
CA TYR A 21 9.62 3.13 -6.66
C TYR A 21 9.54 4.65 -6.42
N LYS A 22 10.68 5.36 -6.47
CA LYS A 22 10.75 6.82 -6.23
C LYS A 22 9.86 7.61 -7.20
N VAL A 23 9.72 7.15 -8.45
CA VAL A 23 8.85 7.76 -9.48
C VAL A 23 7.41 7.31 -9.29
N TRP A 24 7.20 6.02 -9.00
CA TRP A 24 5.88 5.43 -8.77
C TRP A 24 5.16 6.12 -7.60
N ASN A 25 5.82 6.28 -6.45
CA ASN A 25 5.24 6.87 -5.25
C ASN A 25 4.77 8.32 -5.51
N LYS A 26 5.62 9.13 -6.16
CA LYS A 26 5.26 10.50 -6.56
C LYS A 26 4.04 10.53 -7.50
N ARG A 27 3.98 9.60 -8.46
CA ARG A 27 2.85 9.53 -9.41
C ARG A 27 1.56 9.10 -8.73
N ILE A 28 1.62 8.13 -7.81
CA ILE A 28 0.45 7.70 -7.02
C ILE A 28 -0.10 8.89 -6.23
N LEU A 29 0.73 9.55 -5.42
CA LEU A 29 0.30 10.68 -4.59
C LEU A 29 -0.29 11.81 -5.43
N LEU A 30 0.31 12.13 -6.58
CA LEU A 30 -0.21 13.13 -7.52
C LEU A 30 -1.62 12.77 -8.01
N HIS A 31 -1.86 11.54 -8.44
CA HIS A 31 -3.16 11.13 -8.97
C HIS A 31 -4.23 11.07 -7.89
N LEU A 32 -3.90 10.60 -6.69
CA LEU A 32 -4.83 10.60 -5.55
C LEU A 32 -5.28 12.04 -5.23
N GLY A 33 -4.36 13.01 -5.27
CA GLY A 33 -4.67 14.43 -5.10
C GLY A 33 -5.51 15.00 -6.25
N CYS A 34 -5.16 14.69 -7.51
CA CYS A 34 -5.95 15.14 -8.67
C CYS A 34 -7.37 14.59 -8.70
N MET A 35 -7.59 13.39 -8.15
CA MET A 35 -8.90 12.75 -8.03
C MET A 35 -9.66 13.15 -6.75
N ASP A 36 -9.05 13.98 -5.88
CA ASP A 36 -9.59 14.38 -4.57
C ASP A 36 -9.96 13.19 -3.67
N ILE A 37 -9.16 12.11 -3.72
CA ILE A 37 -9.32 10.93 -2.88
C ILE A 37 -8.18 10.79 -1.86
N ASP A 38 -7.33 11.80 -1.71
CA ASP A 38 -6.15 11.81 -0.84
C ASP A 38 -6.44 12.24 0.62
N TYR A 39 -7.69 12.51 0.98
CA TYR A 39 -8.08 13.03 2.29
C TYR A 39 -7.58 12.13 3.45
N VAL A 40 -7.65 10.82 3.30
CA VAL A 40 -7.11 9.79 4.21
C VAL A 40 -5.60 9.94 4.45
N ILE A 41 -4.85 10.47 3.47
CA ILE A 41 -3.41 10.71 3.56
C ILE A 41 -3.13 12.02 4.33
N ARG A 42 -3.94 13.05 4.09
CA ARG A 42 -3.78 14.38 4.71
C ARG A 42 -4.30 14.48 6.14
N LYS A 43 -5.25 13.63 6.52
CA LYS A 43 -5.93 13.68 7.82
C LYS A 43 -5.84 12.35 8.56
N ASP A 44 -5.72 12.42 9.87
CA ASP A 44 -5.79 11.23 10.71
C ASP A 44 -7.23 10.73 10.83
N LYS A 45 -7.36 9.44 11.15
CA LYS A 45 -8.66 8.80 11.31
C LYS A 45 -9.44 9.53 12.41
N PRO A 46 -10.64 10.07 12.12
CA PRO A 46 -11.46 10.69 13.16
C PRO A 46 -11.80 9.70 14.27
N THR A 47 -11.75 10.14 15.52
CA THR A 47 -12.17 9.34 16.67
C THR A 47 -13.69 9.23 16.67
N THR A 48 -14.21 8.01 16.69
CA THR A 48 -15.65 7.77 16.82
C THR A 48 -16.02 7.57 18.28
N THR A 49 -16.76 8.51 18.87
CA THR A 49 -17.36 8.41 20.20
C THR A 49 -18.89 8.32 20.06
N ASP A 50 -19.58 7.70 21.02
CA ASP A 50 -21.05 7.52 20.99
C ASP A 50 -21.83 8.84 20.92
N THR A 51 -21.21 9.95 21.29
CA THR A 51 -21.75 11.32 21.25
C THR A 51 -21.37 12.12 20.00
N ASN A 52 -20.87 11.46 18.95
CA ASN A 52 -20.41 12.13 17.74
C ASN A 52 -21.50 13.01 17.11
N THR A 53 -21.15 14.28 16.90
CA THR A 53 -21.95 15.25 16.17
C THR A 53 -22.14 14.82 14.71
N ILE A 54 -23.16 15.39 14.04
CA ILE A 54 -23.40 15.14 12.61
C ILE A 54 -22.15 15.44 11.77
N THR A 55 -21.41 16.49 12.13
CA THR A 55 -20.17 16.89 11.45
C THR A 55 -19.06 15.86 11.62
N GLU A 56 -18.86 15.29 12.80
CA GLU A 56 -17.85 14.26 13.03
C GLU A 56 -18.15 12.97 12.26
N LYS A 57 -19.43 12.59 12.16
CA LYS A 57 -19.87 11.45 11.34
C LYS A 57 -19.57 11.69 9.86
N ALA A 58 -19.88 12.88 9.35
CA ALA A 58 -19.58 13.25 7.96
C ALA A 58 -18.06 13.23 7.67
N LEU A 59 -17.23 13.71 8.60
CA LEU A 59 -15.77 13.65 8.45
C LEU A 59 -15.24 12.20 8.46
N TYR A 60 -15.83 11.33 9.28
CA TYR A 60 -15.49 9.91 9.28
C TYR A 60 -15.88 9.24 7.95
N GLU A 61 -17.09 9.47 7.45
CA GLU A 61 -17.55 8.92 6.16
C GLU A 61 -16.69 9.41 5.00
N GLN A 62 -16.32 10.69 4.99
CA GLN A 62 -15.38 11.25 4.00
C GLN A 62 -14.01 10.57 4.08
N TRP A 63 -13.48 10.37 5.29
CA TRP A 63 -12.22 9.68 5.52
C TRP A 63 -12.26 8.23 5.03
N GLU A 64 -13.31 7.50 5.37
CA GLU A 64 -13.50 6.10 5.00
C GLU A 64 -13.67 5.92 3.49
N GLN A 65 -14.44 6.81 2.85
CA GLN A 65 -14.59 6.83 1.39
C GLN A 65 -13.24 7.05 0.69
N SER A 66 -12.48 8.05 1.16
CA SER A 66 -11.15 8.37 0.64
C SER A 66 -10.16 7.21 0.83
N ASN A 67 -10.22 6.53 1.98
CA ASN A 67 -9.43 5.33 2.26
C ASN A 67 -9.73 4.20 1.28
N ARG A 68 -11.02 3.84 1.11
CA ARG A 68 -11.46 2.77 0.22
C ARG A 68 -11.06 3.02 -1.24
N LEU A 69 -11.30 4.23 -1.73
CA LEU A 69 -10.97 4.59 -3.12
C LEU A 69 -9.46 4.62 -3.36
N SER A 70 -8.67 5.14 -2.42
CA SER A 70 -7.21 5.15 -2.53
C SER A 70 -6.61 3.75 -2.55
N LEU A 71 -7.10 2.85 -1.68
CA LEU A 71 -6.67 1.45 -1.66
C LEU A 71 -6.98 0.76 -3.00
N MET A 72 -8.20 0.92 -3.52
CA MET A 72 -8.56 0.37 -4.82
C MET A 72 -7.63 0.87 -5.92
N PHE A 73 -7.37 2.17 -5.96
CA PHE A 73 -6.49 2.78 -6.96
C PHE A 73 -5.06 2.23 -6.87
N ILE A 74 -4.46 2.23 -5.69
CA ILE A 74 -3.09 1.74 -5.47
C ILE A 74 -2.98 0.26 -5.86
N LYS A 75 -3.95 -0.58 -5.46
CA LYS A 75 -3.99 -2.01 -5.81
C LYS A 75 -3.98 -2.25 -7.32
N THR A 76 -4.57 -1.38 -8.13
CA THR A 76 -4.49 -1.49 -9.61
C THR A 76 -3.11 -1.23 -10.19
N LYS A 77 -2.23 -0.57 -9.42
CA LYS A 77 -0.87 -0.18 -9.82
C LYS A 77 0.21 -1.05 -9.18
N ILE A 78 -0.20 -2.18 -8.63
CA ILE A 78 0.64 -3.18 -7.99
C ILE A 78 0.51 -4.50 -8.75
N SER A 79 1.61 -5.24 -8.84
CA SER A 79 1.62 -6.53 -9.54
C SER A 79 0.85 -7.60 -8.76
N ASN A 80 0.33 -8.61 -9.47
CA ASN A 80 -0.39 -9.71 -8.83
C ASN A 80 0.49 -10.52 -7.87
N GLY A 81 1.82 -10.56 -8.08
CA GLY A 81 2.77 -11.30 -7.25
C GLY A 81 2.83 -10.80 -5.81
N ILE A 82 2.57 -9.50 -5.59
CA ILE A 82 2.58 -8.88 -4.25
C ILE A 82 1.19 -8.43 -3.79
N ARG A 83 0.16 -8.66 -4.60
CA ARG A 83 -1.21 -8.22 -4.34
C ARG A 83 -1.80 -8.84 -3.07
N GLY A 84 -1.52 -10.12 -2.80
CA GLY A 84 -2.01 -10.81 -1.60
C GLY A 84 -1.49 -10.19 -0.29
N TYR A 85 -0.29 -9.61 -0.31
CA TYR A 85 0.26 -8.86 0.83
C TYR A 85 -0.44 -7.52 1.00
N VAL A 86 -0.61 -6.78 -0.10
CA VAL A 86 -1.32 -5.49 -0.11
C VAL A 86 -2.77 -5.64 0.34
N ASP A 87 -3.41 -6.77 0.04
CA ASP A 87 -4.80 -7.03 0.43
C ASP A 87 -5.01 -7.17 1.94
N GLN A 88 -3.94 -7.34 2.72
CA GLN A 88 -3.98 -7.38 4.19
C GLN A 88 -4.11 -6.00 4.83
N HIS A 89 -3.90 -4.92 4.08
CA HIS A 89 -3.95 -3.55 4.60
C HIS A 89 -5.29 -2.88 4.26
N ASP A 90 -6.00 -2.48 5.32
CA ASP A 90 -7.27 -1.77 5.27
C ASP A 90 -7.11 -0.24 5.43
N ASN A 91 -5.88 0.24 5.64
CA ASN A 91 -5.55 1.65 5.80
C ASN A 91 -4.46 2.07 4.81
N VAL A 92 -4.72 3.10 4.00
CA VAL A 92 -3.78 3.50 2.95
C VAL A 92 -2.45 4.07 3.49
N LYS A 93 -2.46 4.77 4.64
CA LYS A 93 -1.23 5.29 5.25
C LYS A 93 -0.34 4.14 5.70
N ALA A 94 -0.94 3.11 6.31
CA ALA A 94 -0.23 1.91 6.71
C ALA A 94 0.35 1.16 5.50
N LEU A 95 -0.43 1.01 4.43
CA LEU A 95 0.02 0.39 3.19
C LEU A 95 1.21 1.16 2.57
N LEU A 96 1.10 2.48 2.42
CA LEU A 96 2.17 3.29 1.85
C LEU A 96 3.44 3.23 2.69
N LYS A 97 3.32 3.24 4.02
CA LYS A 97 4.46 3.10 4.94
C LYS A 97 5.17 1.77 4.75
N VAL A 98 4.42 0.68 4.63
CA VAL A 98 4.95 -0.66 4.37
C VAL A 98 5.69 -0.74 3.03
N ILE A 99 5.10 -0.17 1.98
CA ILE A 99 5.76 -0.07 0.66
C ILE A 99 7.04 0.77 0.79
N ASP A 100 6.99 1.92 1.45
CA ASP A 100 8.15 2.80 1.62
C ASP A 100 9.28 2.09 2.37
N GLU A 101 8.97 1.41 3.47
CA GLU A 101 9.92 0.59 4.22
C GLU A 101 10.56 -0.48 3.33
N GLN A 102 9.77 -1.20 2.52
CA GLN A 102 10.28 -2.26 1.64
C GLN A 102 11.20 -1.76 0.51
N PHE A 103 10.88 -0.62 -0.09
CA PHE A 103 11.57 -0.13 -1.28
C PHE A 103 12.63 0.95 -1.01
N VAL A 104 12.61 1.59 0.16
CA VAL A 104 13.69 2.50 0.62
C VAL A 104 14.80 1.74 1.32
N THR A 105 14.49 0.67 2.07
CA THR A 105 15.54 -0.13 2.75
C THR A 105 16.30 -1.08 1.82
N SER A 106 15.81 -1.28 0.60
CA SER A 106 16.42 -2.21 -0.39
C SER A 106 17.43 -1.55 -1.33
N GLU A 107 18.05 -0.43 -0.94
CA GLU A 107 19.20 0.18 -1.65
C GLU A 107 20.43 -0.77 -1.64
N GLY A 108 20.37 -1.87 -2.41
CA GLY A 108 21.46 -2.84 -2.55
C GLY A 108 21.12 -4.20 -3.18
N THR A 109 19.87 -4.68 -3.18
CA THR A 109 19.58 -6.11 -3.50
C THR A 109 18.52 -6.40 -4.57
N CYS A 110 17.93 -5.39 -5.21
CA CYS A 110 16.98 -5.59 -6.31
C CYS A 110 17.66 -5.84 -7.68
N LEU A 111 18.55 -6.83 -7.78
CA LEU A 111 19.33 -7.10 -9.00
C LEU A 111 18.67 -8.04 -10.02
N HIS A 112 17.37 -8.32 -9.95
CA HIS A 112 16.70 -9.05 -11.04
C HIS A 112 15.28 -8.54 -11.36
N PRO A 113 14.92 -8.43 -12.67
CA PRO A 113 13.64 -7.89 -13.11
C PRO A 113 12.40 -8.70 -12.66
N ASP A 114 12.59 -9.97 -12.30
CA ASP A 114 11.52 -10.92 -11.94
C ASP A 114 11.38 -11.14 -10.42
N ASN A 115 12.08 -10.36 -9.60
CA ASN A 115 12.19 -10.54 -8.15
C ASN A 115 10.99 -10.02 -7.33
N GLU A 116 9.82 -9.86 -7.93
CA GLU A 116 8.58 -9.48 -7.22
C GLU A 116 8.26 -10.45 -6.06
N VAL A 117 8.70 -11.71 -6.18
CA VAL A 117 8.44 -12.79 -5.22
C VAL A 117 9.46 -12.85 -4.07
N PHE A 118 10.71 -12.39 -4.30
CA PHE A 118 11.79 -12.60 -3.33
C PHE A 118 11.80 -11.59 -2.17
N ILE A 119 11.35 -10.35 -2.39
CA ILE A 119 11.38 -9.32 -1.34
C ILE A 119 10.30 -9.58 -0.27
N LEU A 120 9.15 -10.16 -0.64
CA LEU A 120 8.12 -10.54 0.34
C LEU A 120 8.38 -11.89 1.01
N LYS A 121 9.01 -12.86 0.32
CA LYS A 121 9.44 -14.11 0.97
C LYS A 121 10.51 -13.88 2.03
N ALA A 122 11.43 -12.93 1.84
CA ALA A 122 12.44 -12.61 2.85
C ALA A 122 11.82 -12.08 4.16
N HIS A 123 10.80 -11.22 4.07
CA HIS A 123 10.06 -10.75 5.25
C HIS A 123 9.20 -11.86 5.88
N GLN A 124 8.62 -12.77 5.08
CA GLN A 124 7.96 -13.98 5.59
C GLN A 124 8.97 -14.87 6.34
N CYS A 125 10.20 -15.01 5.83
CA CYS A 125 11.28 -15.78 6.48
C CYS A 125 11.83 -15.10 7.74
N GLU A 126 11.94 -13.76 7.80
CA GLU A 126 12.35 -13.06 9.03
C GLU A 126 11.24 -13.09 10.10
N TRP A 127 9.97 -13.00 9.70
CA TRP A 127 8.83 -13.19 10.60
C TRP A 127 8.74 -14.65 11.07
N CYS A 128 8.95 -15.63 10.17
CA CYS A 128 9.06 -17.03 10.53
C CYS A 128 10.27 -17.30 11.42
N ALA A 129 11.42 -16.65 11.24
CA ALA A 129 12.60 -16.80 12.10
C ALA A 129 12.37 -16.20 13.51
N ARG A 130 11.69 -15.06 13.60
CA ARG A 130 11.27 -14.48 14.90
C ARG A 130 10.20 -15.33 15.59
N ALA A 131 9.29 -15.95 14.83
CA ALA A 131 8.28 -16.87 15.36
C ALA A 131 8.86 -18.27 15.70
N HIS A 132 9.84 -18.76 14.96
CA HIS A 132 10.56 -20.02 15.22
C HIS A 132 11.35 -19.98 16.53
N ASN A 133 11.85 -18.79 16.93
CA ASN A 133 12.43 -18.60 18.27
C ASN A 133 11.40 -18.67 19.41
N ALA A 134 10.10 -18.72 19.11
CA ALA A 134 9.02 -18.74 20.10
C ALA A 134 8.22 -20.05 20.13
N ASP A 135 8.29 -20.91 19.10
CA ASP A 135 7.58 -22.20 19.12
C ASP A 135 8.27 -23.24 18.22
N GLU A 136 9.21 -24.00 18.79
CA GLU A 136 9.75 -25.21 18.15
C GLU A 136 8.70 -26.33 18.22
N ARG A 137 7.90 -26.50 17.15
CA ARG A 137 7.47 -27.82 16.65
C ARG A 137 6.72 -27.69 15.31
N HIS A 138 7.31 -28.33 14.29
CA HIS A 138 6.76 -28.68 12.97
C HIS A 138 6.67 -27.57 11.89
N CYS A 139 7.72 -27.49 11.07
CA CYS A 139 7.55 -27.23 9.64
C CYS A 139 8.27 -28.35 8.87
N GLY A 140 7.48 -29.28 8.33
CA GLY A 140 7.95 -30.36 7.47
C GLY A 140 8.30 -29.83 6.08
N THR A 141 9.42 -30.31 5.57
CA THR A 141 10.00 -30.10 4.25
C THR A 141 8.99 -30.37 3.14
N ILE A 142 8.84 -29.44 2.19
CA ILE A 142 8.31 -29.78 0.86
C ILE A 142 9.52 -30.09 -0.01
N GLU A 143 9.72 -31.38 -0.30
CA GLU A 143 10.64 -31.86 -1.32
C GLU A 143 10.01 -31.65 -2.71
N ASP A 144 10.83 -31.16 -3.65
CA ASP A 144 10.50 -31.01 -5.06
C ASP A 144 10.30 -32.38 -5.73
N THR A 145 9.19 -32.58 -6.44
CA THR A 145 9.10 -33.44 -7.64
C THR A 145 7.99 -32.95 -8.57
#